data_AF-A0A7X7LSX5-F1
#
_entry.id   AF-A0A7X7LSX5-F1
#
_cell.length_a   1.000
_cell.length_b   1.000
_cell.length_c   1.000
_cell.angle_alpha   90.00
_cell.angle_beta   90.00
_cell.angle_gamma   90.00
#
_symmetry.space_group_name_H-M   'P 1'
#
loop_
_entity.id
_entity.type
_entity.pdbx_description
1 polymer ?
#
loop_
_entity_poly.entity_id
_entity_poly.type
_entity_poly.pdbx_seq_one_letter_code
_entity_poly.pdbx_strand_id
1 'polypeptide(L)'
;RLLSSISISMEHLDCHNPVLVFPEESEDGYHEVLAKYNAGFVVLAKTYLKKRQIDLPIIPIYFSKKERIILVGKPEMTSSLLTSGMTRDEIAEHFRKRTNDLYAAYKNE
;
A
#
# COMPACT_ATOMS: atom_id res chain seq x y z
N ARG A 1 15.11 6.09 -10.95
CA ARG A 1 13.65 6.35 -10.94
C ARG A 1 12.98 5.95 -9.62
N LEU A 2 13.15 4.72 -9.12
CA LEU A 2 12.56 4.32 -7.83
C LEU A 2 13.08 5.13 -6.63
N LEU A 3 14.40 5.29 -6.49
CA LEU A 3 14.99 6.04 -5.38
C LEU A 3 14.59 7.52 -5.36
N SER A 4 14.47 8.15 -6.53
CA SER A 4 13.98 9.53 -6.63
C SER A 4 12.52 9.66 -6.19
N SER A 5 11.66 8.71 -6.57
CA SER A 5 10.25 8.70 -6.14
C SER A 5 10.10 8.44 -4.64
N ILE A 6 10.94 7.58 -4.06
CA ILE A 6 11.00 7.37 -2.60
C ILE A 6 11.41 8.67 -1.91
N SER A 7 12.46 9.35 -2.39
CA SER A 7 12.90 10.62 -1.80
C SER A 7 11.81 11.69 -1.81
N ILE A 8 11.16 11.90 -2.96
CA ILE A 8 10.03 12.85 -3.07
C ILE A 8 8.90 12.47 -2.11
N SER A 9 8.58 11.17 -2.01
CA SER A 9 7.54 10.71 -1.08
C SER A 9 7.91 10.98 0.38
N MET A 10 9.18 10.83 0.76
CA MET A 10 9.64 11.19 2.12
C MET A 10 9.51 12.69 2.38
N GLU A 11 9.82 13.55 1.42
CA GLU A 11 9.67 15.01 1.55
C GLU A 11 8.20 15.39 1.77
N HIS A 12 7.28 14.76 1.05
CA HIS A 12 5.84 14.97 1.27
C HIS A 12 5.39 14.49 2.65
N LEU A 13 5.87 13.32 3.11
CA LEU A 13 5.57 12.80 4.45
C LEU A 13 6.13 13.70 5.56
N ASP A 14 7.33 14.28 5.37
CA ASP A 14 7.92 15.25 6.32
C ASP A 14 7.06 16.52 6.44
N CYS A 15 6.33 16.88 5.38
CA CYS A 15 5.33 17.96 5.37
C CYS A 15 3.93 17.51 5.82
N HIS A 16 3.77 16.32 6.42
CA HIS A 16 2.50 15.74 6.85
C HIS A 16 1.47 15.52 5.72
N ASN A 17 1.93 15.44 4.47
CA ASN A 17 1.05 15.11 3.36
C ASN A 17 0.85 13.59 3.26
N PRO A 18 -0.38 13.10 3.05
CA PRO A 18 -0.61 11.69 2.74
C PRO A 18 -0.04 11.38 1.35
N VAL A 19 0.53 10.18 1.21
CA VAL A 19 1.07 9.67 -0.06
C VAL A 19 0.21 8.51 -0.54
N LEU A 20 -0.42 8.67 -1.71
CA LEU A 20 -1.13 7.61 -2.41
C LEU A 20 -0.14 6.84 -3.30
N VAL A 21 -0.08 5.53 -3.15
CA VAL A 21 0.78 4.65 -3.95
C VAL A 21 -0.09 3.67 -4.72
N PHE A 22 0.24 3.48 -6.01
CA PHE A 22 -0.32 2.43 -6.86
C PHE A 22 0.72 1.32 -6.98
N PRO A 23 0.68 0.28 -6.13
CA PRO A 23 1.71 -0.75 -6.09
C PRO A 23 1.49 -1.86 -7.13
N GLU A 24 0.35 -1.90 -7.81
CA GLU A 24 0.02 -2.96 -8.77
C GLU A 24 0.97 -3.01 -9.98
N GLU A 25 1.25 -4.21 -10.47
CA GLU A 25 1.84 -4.38 -11.80
C GLU A 25 0.77 -4.12 -12.85
N SER A 26 0.94 -3.06 -13.64
CA SER A 26 -0.06 -2.58 -14.60
C SER A 26 0.31 -2.90 -16.05
N GLU A 27 1.23 -3.84 -16.30
CA GLU A 27 1.70 -4.14 -17.65
C GLU A 27 0.56 -4.63 -18.57
N ASP A 28 -0.40 -5.39 -18.01
CA ASP A 28 -1.57 -5.92 -18.73
C ASP A 28 -2.87 -5.14 -18.45
N GLY A 29 -2.77 -3.95 -17.84
CA GLY A 29 -3.91 -3.10 -17.48
C GLY A 29 -4.45 -3.30 -16.07
N TYR A 30 -5.61 -2.70 -15.78
CA TYR A 30 -6.24 -2.77 -14.46
C TYR A 30 -7.12 -4.02 -14.35
N HIS A 31 -6.78 -4.90 -13.42
CA HIS A 31 -7.56 -6.09 -13.11
C HIS A 31 -8.54 -5.83 -11.96
N GLU A 32 -9.80 -6.27 -12.08
CA GLU A 32 -10.77 -6.19 -10.97
C GLU A 32 -10.28 -6.94 -9.73
N VAL A 33 -9.53 -8.04 -9.94
CA VAL A 33 -8.82 -8.78 -8.90
C VAL A 33 -7.32 -8.56 -9.12
N LEU A 34 -6.68 -7.93 -8.14
CA LEU A 34 -5.29 -7.52 -8.22
C LEU A 34 -4.37 -8.75 -8.25
N ALA A 35 -3.51 -8.87 -9.25
CA ALA A 35 -2.64 -10.05 -9.42
C ALA A 35 -1.38 -9.99 -8.55
N LYS A 36 -0.68 -8.85 -8.55
CA LYS A 36 0.59 -8.69 -7.85
C LYS A 36 0.85 -7.23 -7.46
N TYR A 37 1.50 -7.05 -6.30
CA TYR A 37 2.00 -5.76 -5.84
C TYR A 37 3.53 -5.72 -5.85
N ASN A 38 4.06 -4.61 -6.34
CA ASN A 38 5.44 -4.20 -6.16
C ASN A 38 5.66 -3.71 -4.73
N ALA A 39 6.70 -4.22 -4.08
CA ALA A 39 6.96 -3.96 -2.67
C ALA A 39 7.66 -2.62 -2.38
N GLY A 40 7.69 -1.69 -3.35
CA GLY A 40 8.36 -0.39 -3.23
C GLY A 40 7.78 0.50 -2.12
N PHE A 41 6.46 0.44 -1.89
CA PHE A 41 5.81 1.18 -0.81
C PHE A 41 6.25 0.70 0.58
N VAL A 42 6.55 -0.60 0.72
CA VAL A 42 7.08 -1.17 1.96
C VAL A 42 8.50 -0.63 2.22
N VAL A 43 9.31 -0.45 1.18
CA VAL A 43 10.62 0.20 1.30
C VAL A 43 10.48 1.64 1.79
N LEU A 44 9.53 2.40 1.22
CA LEU A 44 9.23 3.76 1.66
C LEU A 44 8.88 3.80 3.16
N ALA A 45 7.88 3.01 3.57
CA ALA A 45 7.40 3.00 4.96
C ALA A 45 8.50 2.57 5.95
N LYS A 46 9.22 1.48 5.65
CA LYS A 46 10.36 1.00 6.46
C LYS A 46 11.48 2.03 6.57
N THR A 47 11.79 2.71 5.46
CA THR A 47 12.84 3.74 5.44
C THR A 47 12.43 4.96 6.24
N TYR A 48 11.17 5.37 6.14
CA TYR A 48 10.62 6.49 6.89
C TYR A 48 10.67 6.21 8.40
N LEU A 49 10.19 5.04 8.83
CA LEU A 49 10.28 4.59 10.21
C LEU A 49 11.73 4.64 10.71
N LYS A 50 12.68 4.08 9.95
CA LYS A 50 14.11 4.06 10.34
C LYS A 50 14.75 5.46 10.42
N LYS A 51 14.38 6.39 9.54
CA LYS A 51 15.04 7.71 9.43
C LYS A 51 14.39 8.80 10.25
N ARG A 52 13.09 8.68 10.52
CA ARG A 52 12.29 9.70 11.22
C ARG A 52 11.80 9.21 12.57
N GLN A 53 11.89 7.91 12.85
CA GLN A 53 11.33 7.28 14.05
C GLN A 53 9.81 7.52 14.16
N ILE A 54 9.14 7.74 13.02
CA ILE A 54 7.69 7.92 12.91
C ILE A 54 7.11 6.66 12.28
N ASP A 55 6.17 6.04 12.97
CA ASP A 55 5.46 4.87 12.48
C ASP A 55 4.26 5.28 11.64
N LEU A 56 4.26 4.85 10.37
CA LEU A 56 3.22 5.19 9.42
C LEU A 56 2.18 4.06 9.33
N PRO A 57 0.88 4.38 9.34
CA PRO A 57 -0.14 3.43 8.93
C PRO A 57 -0.13 3.27 7.40
N ILE A 58 -0.31 2.04 6.94
CA ILE A 58 -0.61 1.74 5.54
C ILE A 58 -2.10 1.41 5.47
N ILE A 59 -2.81 2.05 4.55
CA ILE A 59 -4.26 1.93 4.39
C ILE A 59 -4.54 1.30 3.02
N PRO A 60 -5.08 0.07 2.95
CA PRO A 60 -5.47 -0.52 1.68
C PRO A 60 -6.70 0.20 1.12
N ILE A 61 -6.65 0.56 -0.15
CA ILE A 61 -7.73 1.24 -0.87
C ILE A 61 -8.00 0.48 -2.16
N TYR A 62 -9.25 0.07 -2.36
CA TYR A 62 -9.72 -0.50 -3.62
C TYR A 62 -10.53 0.54 -4.40
N PHE A 63 -10.29 0.65 -5.70
CA PHE A 63 -11.03 1.54 -6.60
C PHE A 63 -11.60 0.76 -7.76
N SER A 64 -12.91 0.88 -8.01
CA SER A 64 -13.54 0.37 -9.24
C SER A 64 -14.19 1.51 -10.01
N LYS A 65 -13.63 1.79 -11.19
CA LYS A 65 -14.19 2.76 -12.14
C LYS A 65 -15.55 2.34 -12.67
N LYS A 66 -15.75 1.04 -12.90
CA LYS A 66 -16.98 0.46 -13.45
C LYS A 66 -18.14 0.63 -12.47
N GLU A 67 -17.91 0.31 -11.20
CA GLU A 67 -18.90 0.42 -10.13
C GLU A 67 -18.97 1.85 -9.55
N ARG A 68 -18.00 2.73 -9.88
CA ARG A 68 -17.85 4.09 -9.35
C ARG A 68 -17.72 4.14 -7.82
N ILE A 69 -16.95 3.21 -7.27
CA ILE A 69 -16.74 3.08 -5.83
C ILE A 69 -15.27 3.22 -5.44
N ILE A 70 -15.05 3.69 -4.21
CA ILE A 70 -13.78 3.63 -3.50
C ILE A 70 -14.06 2.93 -2.17
N LEU A 71 -13.36 1.83 -1.90
CA LEU A 71 -13.45 1.09 -0.64
C LEU A 71 -12.16 1.33 0.15
N VAL A 72 -12.29 1.73 1.40
CA VAL A 72 -11.15 2.04 2.28
C VAL A 72 -11.11 1.00 3.39
N GLY A 73 -9.99 0.26 3.47
CA GLY A 73 -9.79 -0.73 4.50
C GLY A 73 -9.20 -0.18 5.79
N LYS A 74 -8.99 -1.06 6.76
CA LYS A 74 -8.43 -0.70 8.06
C LYS A 74 -6.93 -0.38 7.95
N PRO A 75 -6.43 0.67 8.63
CA PRO A 75 -5.00 0.97 8.70
C PRO A 75 -4.25 -0.15 9.44
N GLU A 76 -3.05 -0.46 8.97
CA GLU A 76 -2.11 -1.35 9.67
C GLU A 76 -0.76 -0.65 9.82
N MET A 77 -0.23 -0.66 11.05
CA MET A 77 1.01 0.07 11.38
C MET A 77 2.24 -0.64 10.79
N THR A 78 3.15 0.16 10.23
CA THR A 78 4.38 -0.36 9.61
C THR A 78 5.23 -1.14 10.62
N SER A 79 5.37 -0.65 11.85
CA SER A 79 6.13 -1.33 12.89
C SER A 79 5.57 -2.73 13.20
N SER A 80 4.26 -2.87 13.34
CA SER A 80 3.60 -4.14 13.66
C SER A 80 3.88 -5.21 12.59
N LEU A 81 3.79 -4.82 11.32
CA LEU A 81 4.07 -5.70 10.18
C LEU A 81 5.55 -6.10 10.10
N LEU A 82 6.47 -5.23 10.50
CA LEU A 82 7.90 -5.56 10.51
C LEU A 82 8.26 -6.46 11.71
N THR A 83 7.63 -6.23 12.87
CA THR A 83 7.88 -7.02 14.09
C THR A 83 7.33 -8.44 14.02
N SER A 84 6.33 -8.71 13.16
CA SER A 84 5.82 -10.07 12.94
C SER A 84 6.79 -10.96 12.15
N GLY A 85 7.93 -10.41 11.70
CA GLY A 85 8.95 -11.13 10.94
C GLY A 85 8.65 -11.23 9.44
N MET A 86 7.59 -10.59 8.95
CA MET A 86 7.27 -10.60 7.53
C MET A 86 8.36 -9.92 6.69
N THR A 87 8.72 -10.56 5.60
CA THR A 87 9.56 -9.98 4.56
C THR A 87 8.82 -8.88 3.82
N ARG A 88 9.57 -8.07 3.09
CA ARG A 88 9.03 -6.96 2.29
C ARG A 88 7.96 -7.45 1.29
N ASP A 89 8.23 -8.58 0.64
CA ASP A 89 7.37 -9.10 -0.42
C ASP A 89 6.12 -9.79 0.17
N GLU A 90 6.24 -10.41 1.35
CA GLU A 90 5.09 -10.90 2.12
C GLU A 90 4.16 -9.77 2.58
N ILE A 91 4.71 -8.62 3.02
CA ILE A 91 3.90 -7.45 3.36
C ILE A 91 3.17 -6.92 2.11
N ALA A 92 3.83 -6.89 0.95
CA ALA A 92 3.19 -6.49 -0.29
C ALA A 92 2.04 -7.43 -0.68
N GLU A 93 2.26 -8.74 -0.57
CA GLU A 93 1.23 -9.76 -0.83
C GLU A 93 0.08 -9.70 0.19
N HIS A 94 0.39 -9.44 1.46
CA HIS A 94 -0.61 -9.20 2.51
C HIS A 94 -1.55 -8.06 2.09
N PHE A 95 -1.01 -6.88 1.75
CA PHE A 95 -1.85 -5.76 1.33
C PHE A 95 -2.61 -6.01 0.02
N ARG A 96 -2.03 -6.75 -0.93
CA ARG A 96 -2.75 -7.15 -2.14
C ARG A 96 -4.00 -7.98 -1.80
N LYS A 97 -3.85 -8.98 -0.93
CA LYS A 97 -4.98 -9.80 -0.44
C LYS A 97 -6.01 -8.94 0.27
N ARG A 98 -5.58 -8.09 1.20
CA ARG A 98 -6.47 -7.18 1.95
C ARG A 98 -7.27 -6.27 1.01
N THR A 99 -6.65 -5.72 -0.03
CA THR A 99 -7.34 -4.89 -1.02
C THR A 99 -8.35 -5.69 -1.84
N ASN A 100 -8.04 -6.93 -2.22
CA ASN A 100 -9.00 -7.82 -2.88
C ASN A 100 -10.14 -8.25 -1.96
N ASP A 101 -9.87 -8.46 -0.66
CA ASP A 101 -10.88 -8.79 0.34
C ASP A 101 -11.91 -7.67 0.49
N LEU A 102 -11.50 -6.39 0.33
CA LEU A 102 -12.44 -5.26 0.30
C LEU A 102 -13.46 -5.41 -0.83
N TYR A 103 -12.98 -5.73 -2.04
CA TYR A 103 -13.86 -5.91 -3.20
C TYR A 103 -14.76 -7.15 -3.04
N ALA A 104 -14.21 -8.25 -2.54
CA ALA A 104 -14.97 -9.47 -2.29
C ALA A 104 -16.07 -9.25 -1.24
N ALA A 105 -15.78 -8.53 -0.15
CA ALA A 105 -16.77 -8.17 0.86
C ALA A 105 -17.90 -7.34 0.25
N TYR A 106 -17.57 -6.28 -0.49
CA TYR A 106 -18.55 -5.42 -1.18
C TYR A 106 -19.46 -6.20 -2.15
N LYS A 107 -18.95 -7.23 -2.84
CA LYS A 107 -19.74 -8.04 -3.78
C LYS A 107 -20.70 -9.03 -3.09
N ASN A 108 -20.48 -9.31 -1.81
CA ASN A 108 -21.31 -10.22 -1.02
C ASN A 108 -22.31 -9.50 -0.10
N GLU A 109 -22.32 -8.16 -0.13
CA GLU A 109 -23.33 -7.29 0.52
C GLU A 109 -24.56 -7.11 -0.38
#